data_AF-A0A8T2QMH5-F1
#
_entry.id   AF-A0A8T2QMH5-F1
#
_cell.length_a   1.000
_cell.length_b   1.000
_cell.length_c   1.000
_cell.angle_alpha   90.00
_cell.angle_beta   90.00
_cell.angle_gamma   90.00
#
_symmetry.space_group_name_H-M   'P 1'
#
loop_
_entity.id
_entity.type
_entity.pdbx_description
1 polymer ?
#
loop_
_entity_poly.entity_id
_entity_poly.type
_entity_poly.pdbx_seq_one_letter_code
_entity_poly.pdbx_strand_id
1 'polypeptide(L)'
;MYVCMYVCMYVCMYVCMYVCMYVCMYVCMYVCMYVCMYVCMYVCMYVCMYVCMYVCMYVCMYVWYVCMYVCMYVCMYVCMYVCMYVCMYVCMYVCMYVCMYVCMYVCMYVCMYVCMYVCICMYMYVCMYVCMYVCTYVRTYTHTHIYIYMSSIST
;
A
#
# COMPACT_ATOMS: atom_id res chain seq x y z
N MET A 1 49.99 -93.98 26.15
CA MET A 1 50.84 -92.78 25.99
C MET A 1 50.79 -92.25 24.54
N TYR A 2 51.22 -93.01 23.53
CA TYR A 2 51.18 -92.58 22.12
C TYR A 2 49.77 -92.25 21.58
N VAL A 3 48.77 -93.07 21.88
CA VAL A 3 47.38 -92.85 21.42
C VAL A 3 46.79 -91.56 22.00
N CYS A 4 47.01 -91.29 23.30
CA CYS A 4 46.55 -90.06 23.94
C CYS A 4 47.21 -88.81 23.35
N MET A 5 48.51 -88.86 23.06
CA MET A 5 49.24 -87.75 22.42
C MET A 5 48.73 -87.49 21.00
N TYR A 6 48.47 -88.55 20.22
CA TYR A 6 47.97 -88.42 18.85
C TYR A 6 46.54 -87.85 18.81
N VAL A 7 45.66 -88.32 19.69
CA VAL A 7 44.29 -87.80 19.81
C VAL A 7 44.29 -86.35 20.29
N CYS A 8 45.10 -85.99 21.29
CA CYS A 8 45.22 -84.59 21.73
C CYS A 8 45.73 -83.68 20.61
N MET A 9 46.77 -84.08 19.88
CA MET A 9 47.31 -83.30 18.77
C MET A 9 46.29 -83.14 17.64
N TYR A 10 45.58 -84.21 17.27
CA TYR A 10 44.60 -84.17 16.21
C TYR A 10 43.39 -83.31 16.58
N VAL A 11 42.89 -83.45 17.81
CA VAL A 11 41.78 -82.63 18.32
C VAL A 11 42.20 -81.17 18.45
N CYS A 12 43.37 -80.86 19.02
CA CYS A 12 43.85 -79.48 19.10
C CYS A 12 44.03 -78.86 17.71
N MET A 13 44.65 -79.56 16.77
CA MET A 13 44.86 -79.04 15.40
C MET A 13 43.53 -78.84 14.68
N TYR A 14 42.63 -79.82 14.75
CA TYR A 14 41.35 -79.74 14.06
C TYR A 14 40.44 -78.68 14.67
N VAL A 15 40.35 -78.60 16.00
CA VAL A 15 39.55 -77.58 16.69
C VAL A 15 40.15 -76.19 16.49
N CYS A 16 41.47 -76.01 16.65
CA CYS A 16 42.09 -74.70 16.39
C CYS A 16 41.90 -74.27 14.94
N MET A 17 42.17 -75.13 13.96
CA MET A 17 42.03 -74.77 12.56
C MET A 17 40.58 -74.49 12.19
N TYR A 18 39.65 -75.35 12.60
CA TYR A 18 38.25 -75.20 12.25
C TYR A 18 37.62 -74.00 12.97
N VAL A 19 37.89 -73.81 14.26
CA VAL A 19 37.36 -72.67 15.02
C VAL A 19 38.02 -71.37 14.56
N CYS A 20 39.34 -71.30 14.39
CA CYS A 20 39.97 -70.06 13.90
C CYS A 20 39.50 -69.73 12.49
N MET A 21 39.48 -70.68 11.56
CA MET A 21 39.07 -70.40 10.17
C MET A 21 37.59 -70.06 10.10
N TYR A 22 36.72 -70.82 10.77
CA TYR A 22 35.28 -70.59 10.70
C TYR A 22 34.88 -69.32 11.44
N VAL A 23 35.41 -69.09 12.64
CA VAL A 23 35.09 -67.87 13.40
C VAL A 23 35.71 -66.64 12.74
N CYS A 24 36.98 -66.66 12.31
CA CYS A 24 37.55 -65.50 11.63
C CYS A 24 36.84 -65.23 10.30
N MET A 25 36.62 -66.24 9.46
CA MET A 25 35.97 -66.00 8.16
C MET A 25 34.51 -65.57 8.33
N TYR A 26 33.76 -66.26 9.18
CA TYR A 26 32.34 -65.95 9.35
C TYR A 26 32.14 -64.62 10.08
N VAL A 27 32.87 -64.37 11.16
CA VAL A 27 32.74 -63.11 11.91
C VAL A 27 33.31 -61.95 11.11
N CYS A 28 34.50 -62.05 10.51
CA CYS A 28 35.02 -60.95 9.70
C CYS A 28 34.15 -60.69 8.47
N MET A 29 33.76 -61.72 7.71
CA MET A 29 32.94 -61.49 6.51
C MET A 29 31.54 -60.99 6.88
N TYR A 30 30.89 -61.60 7.86
CA TYR A 30 29.53 -61.21 8.23
C TYR A 30 29.51 -59.85 8.91
N VAL A 31 30.40 -59.59 9.87
CA VAL A 31 30.45 -58.29 10.56
C VAL A 31 30.93 -57.20 9.62
N CYS A 32 32.01 -57.40 8.84
CA CYS A 32 32.43 -56.36 7.90
C CYS A 32 31.38 -56.11 6.83
N MET A 33 30.83 -57.15 6.19
CA MET A 33 29.82 -56.94 5.14
C MET A 33 28.54 -56.33 5.71
N TYR A 34 28.03 -56.86 6.82
CA TYR A 34 26.78 -56.37 7.39
C TYR A 34 26.93 -54.99 7.99
N VAL A 35 27.99 -54.73 8.78
CA VAL A 35 28.20 -53.42 9.39
C VAL A 35 28.58 -52.40 8.32
N CYS A 36 29.50 -52.69 7.41
CA CYS A 36 29.85 -51.72 6.36
C CYS A 36 28.66 -51.47 5.43
N MET A 37 27.99 -52.50 4.92
CA MET A 37 26.86 -52.27 4.00
C MET A 37 25.70 -51.60 4.72
N TYR A 38 25.31 -52.07 5.91
CA TYR A 38 24.14 -51.53 6.59
C TYR A 38 24.42 -50.14 7.14
N VAL A 39 25.56 -49.91 7.79
CA VAL A 39 25.90 -48.59 8.33
C VAL A 39 26.18 -47.61 7.20
N CYS A 40 26.99 -47.96 6.19
CA CYS A 40 27.25 -47.01 5.10
C CYS A 40 25.97 -46.73 4.32
N MET A 41 25.20 -47.75 3.90
CA MET A 41 23.98 -47.50 3.12
C MET A 41 22.93 -46.77 3.94
N TYR A 42 22.67 -47.19 5.18
CA TYR A 42 21.62 -46.59 5.99
C TYR A 42 22.00 -45.17 6.43
N VAL A 43 23.25 -44.96 6.89
CA VAL A 43 23.70 -43.62 7.30
C VAL A 43 23.82 -42.71 6.08
N CYS A 44 24.41 -43.14 4.96
CA CYS A 44 24.48 -42.29 3.77
C CYS A 44 23.09 -41.98 3.24
N MET A 45 22.20 -42.98 3.09
CA MET A 45 20.85 -42.72 2.56
C MET A 45 20.04 -41.85 3.52
N TYR A 46 20.03 -42.16 4.81
CA TYR A 46 19.24 -41.42 5.78
C TYR A 46 19.77 -39.99 5.97
N VAL A 47 21.08 -39.82 6.14
CA VAL A 47 21.68 -38.49 6.31
C VAL A 47 21.55 -37.68 5.02
N CYS A 48 21.87 -38.24 3.85
CA CYS A 48 21.71 -37.50 2.60
C CYS A 48 20.26 -37.13 2.35
N MET A 49 19.32 -38.08 2.46
CA MET A 49 17.90 -37.78 2.22
C MET A 49 17.34 -36.80 3.24
N TYR A 50 17.63 -36.99 4.54
CA TYR A 50 17.12 -36.11 5.58
C TYR A 50 17.71 -34.70 5.47
N VAL A 51 19.04 -34.59 5.31
CA VAL A 51 19.70 -33.29 5.16
C VAL A 51 19.24 -32.59 3.88
N CYS A 52 19.22 -33.29 2.74
CA CYS A 52 18.75 -32.69 1.49
C CYS A 52 17.29 -32.24 1.61
N MET A 53 16.39 -33.09 2.12
CA MET A 53 14.98 -32.73 2.26
C MET A 53 14.78 -31.57 3.24
N TYR A 54 15.45 -31.60 4.38
CA TYR A 54 15.33 -30.55 5.40
C TYR A 54 15.89 -29.22 4.89
N VAL A 55 17.08 -29.23 4.30
CA VAL A 55 17.71 -28.02 3.73
C VAL A 55 16.87 -27.48 2.58
N CYS A 56 16.42 -28.32 1.65
CA CYS A 56 15.55 -27.89 0.55
C CYS A 56 14.25 -27.28 1.08
N MET A 57 13.58 -27.93 2.04
CA MET A 57 12.34 -27.40 2.64
C MET A 57 12.57 -26.06 3.33
N TYR A 58 13.64 -25.92 4.12
CA TYR A 58 13.97 -24.67 4.79
C TYR A 58 14.28 -23.54 3.81
N VAL A 59 15.10 -23.82 2.79
CA VAL A 59 15.45 -22.84 1.77
C VAL A 59 14.20 -22.43 0.99
N CYS A 60 13.36 -23.38 0.57
CA CYS A 60 12.10 -23.07 -0.12
C CYS A 60 11.15 -22.23 0.74
N MET A 61 10.97 -22.58 2.02
CA MET A 61 10.14 -21.81 2.95
C MET A 61 10.68 -20.41 3.17
N TYR A 62 12.00 -20.26 3.33
CA TYR A 62 12.63 -18.95 3.50
C TYR A 62 12.45 -18.09 2.25
N VAL A 63 12.73 -18.63 1.07
CA VAL A 63 12.52 -17.92 -0.20
C VAL A 63 11.06 -17.51 -0.35
N TRP A 64 10.11 -18.40 -0.05
CA TRP A 64 8.68 -18.08 -0.10
C TRP A 64 8.31 -16.94 0.84
N TYR A 65 8.82 -16.95 2.07
CA TYR A 65 8.61 -15.88 3.03
C TYR A 65 9.18 -14.54 2.56
N VAL A 66 10.41 -14.54 2.02
CA VAL A 66 11.04 -13.34 1.46
C VAL A 66 10.23 -12.80 0.28
N CYS A 67 9.79 -13.66 -0.64
CA CYS A 67 8.94 -13.26 -1.76
C CYS A 67 7.64 -12.61 -1.27
N MET A 68 6.96 -13.22 -0.29
CA MET A 68 5.72 -12.66 0.28
C MET A 68 5.96 -11.32 0.96
N TYR A 69 7.05 -11.18 1.72
CA TYR A 69 7.41 -9.93 2.37
C TYR A 69 7.69 -8.82 1.35
N VAL A 70 8.47 -9.12 0.30
CA VAL A 70 8.77 -8.17 -0.78
C VAL A 70 7.49 -7.79 -1.51
N CYS A 71 6.64 -8.75 -1.88
CA CYS A 71 5.36 -8.46 -2.53
C CYS A 71 4.47 -7.56 -1.66
N MET A 72 4.32 -7.88 -0.37
CA MET A 72 3.54 -7.06 0.56
C MET A 72 4.10 -5.66 0.72
N TYR A 73 5.42 -5.54 0.89
CA TYR A 73 6.08 -4.25 1.04
C TYR A 73 5.94 -3.40 -0.23
N VAL A 74 6.18 -3.98 -1.40
CA VAL A 74 6.03 -3.29 -2.69
C VAL A 74 4.58 -2.89 -2.92
N CYS A 75 3.62 -3.80 -2.71
CA CYS A 75 2.20 -3.48 -2.86
C CYS A 75 1.77 -2.38 -1.89
N MET A 76 2.13 -2.47 -0.61
CA MET A 76 1.79 -1.44 0.38
C MET A 76 2.44 -0.11 0.04
N TYR A 77 3.72 -0.10 -0.31
CA TYR A 77 4.44 1.12 -0.63
C TYR A 77 3.89 1.77 -1.90
N VAL A 78 3.71 1.01 -2.98
CA VAL A 78 3.17 1.52 -4.24
C VAL A 78 1.73 1.97 -4.05
N CYS A 79 0.86 1.16 -3.44
CA CYS A 79 -0.53 1.56 -3.21
C CYS A 79 -0.62 2.78 -2.30
N MET A 80 0.10 2.82 -1.17
CA MET A 80 0.06 3.98 -0.27
C MET A 80 0.64 5.21 -0.94
N TYR A 81 1.79 5.10 -1.61
CA TYR A 81 2.43 6.25 -2.22
C TYR A 81 1.60 6.78 -3.40
N VAL A 82 1.14 5.90 -4.30
CA VAL A 82 0.31 6.30 -5.44
C VAL A 82 -1.04 6.82 -4.96
N CYS A 83 -1.76 6.12 -4.09
CA CYS A 83 -3.05 6.60 -3.59
C CYS A 83 -2.90 7.90 -2.81
N MET A 84 -1.94 8.01 -1.88
CA MET A 84 -1.76 9.23 -1.11
C MET A 84 -1.33 10.38 -2.01
N TYR A 85 -0.34 10.18 -2.89
CA TYR A 85 0.18 11.26 -3.72
C TYR A 85 -0.85 11.69 -4.77
N VAL A 86 -1.49 10.75 -5.46
CA VAL A 86 -2.52 11.06 -6.46
C VAL A 86 -3.75 11.65 -5.79
N CYS A 87 -4.30 11.03 -4.73
CA CYS A 87 -5.48 11.58 -4.07
C CYS A 87 -5.18 12.92 -3.42
N MET A 88 -4.06 13.10 -2.72
CA MET A 88 -3.72 14.40 -2.12
C MET A 88 -3.47 15.44 -3.20
N TYR A 89 -2.70 15.14 -4.24
CA TYR A 89 -2.39 16.11 -5.28
C TYR A 89 -3.64 16.46 -6.08
N VAL A 90 -4.43 15.48 -6.52
CA VAL A 90 -5.67 15.73 -7.27
C VAL A 90 -6.70 16.43 -6.39
N CYS A 91 -6.97 15.95 -5.17
CA CYS A 91 -7.93 16.62 -4.29
C CYS A 91 -7.47 18.02 -3.92
N MET A 92 -6.21 18.23 -3.54
CA MET A 92 -5.72 19.57 -3.20
C MET A 92 -5.74 20.48 -4.42
N TYR A 93 -5.24 20.03 -5.56
CA TYR A 93 -5.18 20.86 -6.76
C TYR A 93 -6.57 21.16 -7.29
N VAL A 94 -7.42 20.15 -7.48
CA VAL A 94 -8.78 20.35 -7.99
C VAL A 94 -9.62 21.14 -7.00
N CYS A 95 -9.65 20.78 -5.71
CA CYS A 95 -10.45 21.53 -4.74
C CYS A 95 -9.94 22.95 -4.57
N MET A 96 -8.63 23.17 -4.43
CA MET A 96 -8.11 24.53 -4.27
C MET A 96 -8.32 25.34 -5.55
N TYR A 97 -8.03 24.79 -6.72
CA TYR A 97 -8.15 25.54 -7.96
C TYR A 97 -9.62 25.82 -8.29
N VAL A 98 -10.50 24.82 -8.21
CA VAL A 98 -11.93 25.01 -8.48
C VAL A 98 -12.57 25.90 -7.42
N CYS A 99 -12.33 25.68 -6.13
CA CYS A 99 -12.91 26.55 -5.10
C CYS A 99 -12.36 27.98 -5.20
N MET A 100 -11.05 28.17 -5.38
CA MET A 100 -10.49 29.52 -5.52
C MET A 100 -11.00 30.19 -6.78
N TYR A 101 -10.99 29.50 -7.92
CA TYR A 101 -11.39 30.11 -9.19
C TYR A 101 -12.89 30.40 -9.19
N VAL A 102 -13.74 29.44 -8.81
CA VAL A 102 -15.19 29.64 -8.77
C VAL A 102 -15.57 30.66 -7.71
N CYS A 103 -15.06 30.56 -6.48
CA CYS A 103 -15.41 31.54 -5.44
C CYS A 103 -14.88 32.92 -5.80
N MET A 104 -13.63 33.06 -6.26
CA MET A 104 -13.11 34.39 -6.62
C MET A 104 -13.84 34.95 -7.82
N TYR A 105 -14.02 34.17 -8.89
CA TYR A 105 -14.63 34.69 -10.10
C TYR A 105 -16.12 34.97 -9.86
N VAL A 106 -16.88 34.02 -9.33
CA VAL A 106 -18.32 34.22 -9.10
C VAL A 106 -18.55 35.28 -8.04
N CYS A 107 -17.90 35.23 -6.88
CA CYS A 107 -18.12 36.26 -5.85
C CYS A 107 -17.65 37.63 -6.32
N MET A 108 -16.48 37.76 -6.94
CA MET A 108 -16.03 39.08 -7.40
C MET A 108 -16.89 39.60 -8.55
N TYR A 109 -17.22 38.77 -9.54
CA TYR A 109 -18.02 39.23 -10.68
C TYR A 109 -19.44 39.54 -10.24
N VAL A 110 -20.10 38.65 -9.49
CA VAL A 110 -21.48 38.88 -9.04
C VAL A 110 -21.53 40.05 -8.06
N CYS A 111 -20.66 40.11 -7.05
CA CYS A 111 -20.67 41.24 -6.11
C CYS A 111 -20.36 42.56 -6.82
N MET A 112 -19.32 42.61 -7.65
CA MET A 112 -18.97 43.87 -8.34
C MET A 112 -20.05 44.26 -9.34
N TYR A 113 -20.54 43.34 -10.16
CA TYR A 113 -21.52 43.65 -11.19
C TYR A 113 -22.86 44.00 -10.58
N VAL A 114 -23.37 43.22 -9.62
CA VAL A 114 -24.64 43.51 -8.95
C VAL A 114 -24.53 44.79 -8.13
N CYS A 115 -23.47 44.98 -7.33
CA CYS A 115 -23.31 46.22 -6.57
C CYS A 115 -23.21 47.44 -7.49
N MET A 116 -22.38 47.40 -8.54
CA MET A 116 -22.24 48.53 -9.45
C MET A 116 -23.53 48.80 -10.20
N TYR A 117 -24.18 47.77 -10.75
CA TYR A 117 -25.40 47.94 -11.51
C TYR A 117 -26.54 48.44 -10.62
N VAL A 118 -26.77 47.82 -9.46
CA VAL A 118 -27.79 48.26 -8.51
C VAL A 118 -27.50 49.67 -8.01
N CYS A 119 -26.26 49.99 -7.61
CA CYS A 119 -25.91 51.33 -7.15
C CYS A 119 -26.12 52.39 -8.23
N ILE A 120 -25.69 52.13 -9.48
CA ILE A 120 -25.87 53.07 -10.59
C ILE A 120 -27.35 53.20 -10.95
N CYS A 121 -28.09 52.10 -11.05
CA CYS A 121 -29.52 52.13 -11.36
C CYS A 121 -30.32 52.87 -10.29
N MET A 122 -30.04 52.58 -9.01
CA MET A 122 -30.69 53.23 -7.87
C MET A 122 -30.32 54.71 -7.81
N TYR A 123 -29.05 55.06 -7.99
CA TYR A 123 -28.61 56.45 -8.03
C TYR A 123 -29.25 57.20 -9.18
N MET A 124 -29.20 56.66 -10.39
CA MET A 124 -29.81 57.27 -11.57
C MET A 124 -31.32 57.42 -11.40
N TYR A 125 -32.01 56.39 -10.90
CA TYR A 125 -33.45 56.46 -10.67
C TYR A 125 -33.80 57.48 -9.59
N VAL A 126 -33.15 57.42 -8.42
CA VAL A 126 -33.46 58.33 -7.31
C VAL A 126 -33.07 59.76 -7.67
N CYS A 127 -31.86 60.01 -8.16
CA CYS A 127 -31.42 61.36 -8.52
C CYS A 127 -32.25 61.93 -9.67
N MET A 128 -32.44 61.19 -10.76
CA MET A 128 -33.19 61.74 -11.91
C MET A 128 -34.68 61.87 -11.58
N TYR A 129 -35.30 60.85 -10.99
CA TYR A 129 -36.74 60.89 -10.73
C TYR A 129 -37.06 61.89 -9.62
N VAL A 130 -36.35 61.87 -8.49
CA VAL A 130 -36.63 62.81 -7.39
C VAL A 130 -36.28 64.23 -7.80
N CYS A 131 -35.12 64.50 -8.42
CA CYS A 131 -34.80 65.86 -8.84
C CYS A 131 -35.77 66.37 -9.90
N MET A 132 -36.10 65.58 -10.92
CA MET A 132 -37.04 66.01 -11.96
C MET A 132 -38.45 66.22 -11.39
N TYR A 133 -38.95 65.30 -10.57
CA TYR A 133 -40.30 65.37 -10.02
C TYR A 133 -40.42 66.54 -9.02
N VAL A 134 -39.43 66.71 -8.14
CA VAL A 134 -39.43 67.83 -7.19
C VAL A 134 -39.25 69.16 -7.92
N CYS A 135 -38.33 69.27 -8.90
CA CYS A 135 -38.13 70.52 -9.63
C CYS A 135 -39.35 70.90 -10.48
N THR A 136 -39.99 69.93 -11.15
CA THR A 136 -41.21 70.19 -11.95
C THR A 136 -42.40 70.51 -11.06
N TYR A 137 -42.60 69.80 -9.96
CA TYR A 137 -43.65 70.07 -9.00
C TYR A 137 -43.47 71.46 -8.37
N VAL A 138 -42.28 71.78 -7.85
CA VAL A 138 -42.02 73.11 -7.28
C VAL A 138 -42.18 74.22 -8.32
N ARG A 139 -41.68 74.03 -9.56
CA ARG A 139 -41.83 75.02 -10.63
C ARG A 139 -43.29 75.22 -11.03
N THR A 140 -44.08 74.15 -11.12
CA THR A 140 -45.50 74.26 -11.48
C THR A 140 -46.29 74.92 -10.35
N TYR A 141 -46.08 74.55 -9.09
CA TYR A 141 -46.75 75.16 -7.94
C TYR A 141 -46.39 76.64 -7.75
N THR A 142 -45.12 76.99 -7.89
CA THR A 142 -44.70 78.41 -7.80
C THR A 142 -45.30 79.22 -8.94
N HIS A 143 -45.28 78.70 -10.17
CA HIS A 143 -45.87 79.39 -11.31
C HIS A 143 -47.38 79.54 -11.19
N THR A 144 -48.11 78.51 -10.72
CA THR A 144 -49.56 78.60 -10.52
C THR A 144 -49.91 79.57 -9.39
N HIS A 145 -49.17 79.54 -8.27
CA HIS A 145 -49.42 80.45 -7.15
C HIS A 145 -49.12 81.91 -7.51
N ILE A 146 -48.04 82.16 -8.28
CA ILE A 146 -47.73 83.50 -8.80
C ILE A 146 -48.81 83.96 -9.79
N TYR A 147 -49.25 83.08 -10.70
CA TYR A 147 -50.30 83.42 -11.67
C TYR A 147 -51.64 83.75 -10.99
N ILE A 148 -52.03 82.96 -9.98
CA ILE A 148 -53.24 83.21 -9.18
C ILE A 148 -53.10 84.54 -8.42
N TYR A 149 -51.96 84.78 -7.77
CA TYR A 149 -51.72 86.02 -7.03
C TYR A 149 -51.74 87.26 -7.92
N MET A 150 -51.10 87.21 -9.10
CA MET A 150 -51.13 88.29 -10.09
C MET A 150 -52.54 88.50 -10.64
N SER A 151 -53.30 87.42 -10.89
CA SER A 151 -54.68 87.52 -11.36
C SER A 151 -55.64 88.12 -10.33
N SER A 152 -55.37 87.94 -9.02
CA SER A 152 -56.15 88.54 -7.93
C SER A 152 -55.86 90.02 -7.68
N ILE A 153 -54.76 90.56 -8.20
CA ILE A 153 -54.41 92.00 -8.13
C ILE A 153 -54.95 92.75 -9.35
N SER A 154 -55.20 92.06 -10.47
CA SER A 154 -55.73 92.64 -11.72
C SER A 154 -57.26 92.70 -11.80
N THR A 155 -57.97 92.33 -10.74
CA THR A 155 -59.44 92.47 -10.57
C THR A 155 -59.74 93.45 -9.46
#